data_AF-A0A1Y1U7S6-F1
#
_entry.id   AF-A0A1Y1U7S6-F1
#
_cell.length_a   1.000
_cell.length_b   1.000
_cell.length_c   1.000
_cell.angle_alpha   90.00
_cell.angle_beta   90.00
_cell.angle_gamma   90.00
#
_symmetry.space_group_name_H-M   'P 1'
#
loop_
_entity.id
_entity.type
_entity.pdbx_description
1 polymer ?
#
loop_
_entity_poly.entity_id
_entity_poly.type
_entity_poly.pdbx_seq_one_letter_code
_entity_poly.pdbx_strand_id
1 'polypeptide(L)'
;SKGQILDDEIYENLVTPLPKGCRLTAIFDSCHSGTVMDLPYTYQCDGSIEVIENDVPIIEKKHDADVIQFSGCRDNQTSADAKINNQATGAMSYAFITVLNENPNLTYSQLLTQLDKLREKNFKQIPQLSTSHPMNMNEEFIM
;
A
#
# COMPACT_ATOMS: atom_id res chain seq x y z
N SER A 1 -22.55 6.36 11.09
CA SER A 1 -21.28 7.01 11.44
C SER A 1 -21.34 8.44 10.91
N LYS A 2 -20.91 9.46 11.67
CA LYS A 2 -20.92 10.89 11.25
C LYS A 2 -19.54 11.55 11.43
N GLY A 3 -18.47 10.83 11.08
CA GLY A 3 -17.10 11.32 11.22
C GLY A 3 -16.03 10.40 10.64
N GLN A 4 -16.42 9.47 9.75
CA GLN A 4 -15.47 8.72 8.93
C GLN A 4 -15.24 9.52 7.66
N ILE A 5 -13.99 9.53 7.18
CA ILE A 5 -13.66 10.00 5.83
C ILE A 5 -13.79 8.77 4.94
N LEU A 6 -14.60 8.89 3.89
CA LEU A 6 -14.82 7.79 2.94
C LEU A 6 -13.65 7.69 1.95
N ASP A 7 -13.43 6.50 1.40
CA ASP A 7 -12.38 6.24 0.40
C ASP A 7 -12.55 7.17 -0.83
N ASP A 8 -13.79 7.37 -1.29
CA ASP A 8 -14.12 8.34 -2.34
C ASP A 8 -13.72 9.78 -1.97
N GLU A 9 -13.94 10.21 -0.73
CA GLU A 9 -13.53 11.56 -0.28
C GLU A 9 -12.01 11.71 -0.27
N ILE A 10 -11.28 10.64 0.10
CA ILE A 10 -9.81 10.62 0.05
C ILE A 10 -9.33 10.73 -1.39
N TYR A 11 -9.91 9.95 -2.30
CA TYR A 11 -9.59 10.01 -3.73
C TYR A 11 -9.85 11.40 -4.32
N GLU A 12 -11.04 11.95 -4.07
CA GLU A 12 -11.46 13.26 -4.58
C GLU A 12 -10.56 14.41 -4.11
N ASN A 13 -10.05 14.35 -2.88
CA ASN A 13 -9.28 15.43 -2.29
C ASN A 13 -7.77 15.26 -2.43
N LEU A 14 -7.25 14.03 -2.54
CA LEU A 14 -5.80 13.76 -2.58
C LEU A 14 -5.30 13.29 -3.94
N VAL A 15 -6.13 12.61 -4.73
CA VAL A 15 -5.73 12.02 -6.02
C VAL A 15 -6.21 12.87 -7.19
N THR A 16 -7.51 13.14 -7.28
CA THR A 16 -8.13 13.92 -8.36
C THR A 16 -7.46 15.28 -8.65
N PRO A 17 -7.00 16.08 -7.67
CA PRO A 17 -6.40 17.38 -7.95
C PRO A 17 -4.94 17.31 -8.41
N LEU A 18 -4.31 16.13 -8.43
CA LEU A 18 -2.89 16.01 -8.76
C LEU A 18 -2.64 16.40 -10.23
N PRO A 19 -1.67 17.29 -10.52
CA PRO A 19 -1.27 17.54 -11.89
C PRO A 19 -0.67 16.30 -12.55
N LYS A 20 -0.76 16.26 -13.88
CA LYS A 20 -0.10 15.23 -14.69
C LYS A 20 1.39 15.12 -14.35
N GLY A 21 1.85 13.89 -14.11
CA GLY A 21 3.25 13.59 -13.81
C GLY A 21 3.70 13.91 -12.38
N CYS A 22 2.83 14.44 -11.51
CA CYS A 22 3.13 14.51 -10.09
C CYS A 22 3.13 13.10 -9.47
N ARG A 23 3.99 12.89 -8.47
CA ARG A 23 4.06 11.66 -7.69
C ARG A 23 3.46 11.86 -6.29
N LEU A 24 2.57 10.95 -5.90
CA LEU A 24 2.07 10.81 -4.53
C LEU A 24 2.37 9.39 -4.04
N THR A 25 3.22 9.26 -3.02
CA THR A 25 3.44 8.00 -2.30
C THR A 25 2.75 8.09 -0.95
N ALA A 26 1.77 7.22 -0.71
CA ALA A 26 0.99 7.16 0.53
C ALA A 26 1.23 5.84 1.27
N ILE A 27 1.26 5.90 2.60
CA ILE A 27 1.41 4.73 3.48
C ILE A 27 0.24 4.73 4.45
N PHE A 28 -0.52 3.63 4.50
CA PHE A 28 -1.67 3.48 5.39
C PHE A 28 -1.48 2.34 6.39
N ASP A 29 -1.48 2.69 7.68
CA ASP A 29 -1.47 1.77 8.83
C ASP A 29 -2.88 1.47 9.34
N SER A 30 -3.79 1.10 8.44
CA SER A 30 -5.17 0.79 8.79
C SER A 30 -5.57 -0.61 8.34
N CYS A 31 -6.53 -1.18 9.04
CA CYS A 31 -6.81 -2.62 8.98
C CYS A 31 -7.85 -3.03 7.91
N HIS A 32 -8.33 -2.07 7.11
CA HIS A 32 -9.31 -2.26 6.04
C HIS A 32 -9.00 -1.36 4.83
N SER A 33 -7.72 -1.03 4.60
CA SER A 33 -7.34 0.07 3.70
C SER A 33 -6.80 -0.32 2.34
N GLY A 34 -6.95 -1.58 1.92
CA GLY A 34 -6.55 -2.00 0.57
C GLY A 34 -7.15 -1.11 -0.52
N THR A 35 -8.33 -0.52 -0.26
CA THR A 35 -9.07 0.36 -1.18
C THR A 35 -9.08 1.83 -0.79
N VAL A 36 -8.31 2.29 0.19
CA VAL A 36 -8.49 3.66 0.75
C VAL A 36 -8.37 4.79 -0.27
N MET A 37 -7.54 4.62 -1.31
CA MET A 37 -7.45 5.58 -2.41
C MET A 37 -8.06 5.05 -3.72
N ASP A 38 -8.96 4.05 -3.70
CA ASP A 38 -9.66 3.50 -4.87
C ASP A 38 -8.78 3.29 -6.12
N LEU A 39 -7.53 2.86 -5.91
CA LEU A 39 -6.57 2.76 -7.00
C LEU A 39 -6.87 1.52 -7.87
N PRO A 40 -6.79 1.63 -9.20
CA PRO A 40 -7.25 0.58 -10.11
C PRO A 40 -6.35 -0.67 -10.21
N TYR A 41 -5.10 -0.59 -9.75
CA TYR A 41 -4.15 -1.72 -9.84
C TYR A 41 -3.60 -2.06 -8.46
N THR A 42 -3.63 -3.33 -8.06
CA THR A 42 -3.05 -3.81 -6.80
C THR A 42 -2.06 -4.93 -7.04
N TYR A 43 -0.93 -4.88 -6.33
CA TYR A 43 0.12 -5.88 -6.29
C TYR A 43 0.24 -6.37 -4.85
N GLN A 44 0.21 -7.67 -4.64
CA GLN A 44 0.36 -8.30 -3.33
C GLN A 44 1.52 -9.28 -3.34
N CYS A 45 2.20 -9.45 -2.21
CA CYS A 45 3.19 -10.51 -2.03
C CYS A 45 2.77 -11.41 -0.86
N ASP A 46 2.55 -12.69 -1.16
CA ASP A 46 2.42 -13.78 -0.17
C ASP A 46 3.29 -14.95 -0.64
N GLY A 47 4.61 -14.84 -0.43
CA GLY A 47 5.61 -15.74 -1.00
C GLY A 47 5.94 -15.51 -2.49
N SER A 48 4.98 -15.06 -3.30
CA SER A 48 5.18 -14.54 -4.66
C SER A 48 4.37 -13.28 -4.92
N ILE A 49 4.82 -12.46 -5.88
CA ILE A 49 4.08 -11.26 -6.28
C ILE A 49 2.95 -11.64 -7.23
N GLU A 50 1.74 -11.23 -6.87
CA GLU A 50 0.52 -11.42 -7.62
C GLU A 50 -0.13 -10.06 -7.93
N VAL A 51 -0.75 -9.97 -9.11
CA VAL A 51 -1.58 -8.82 -9.48
C VAL A 51 -3.03 -9.16 -9.12
N ILE A 52 -3.65 -8.31 -8.33
CA ILE A 52 -5.04 -8.49 -7.88
C ILE A 52 -5.93 -7.58 -8.72
N GLU A 53 -6.97 -8.18 -9.31
CA GLU A 53 -8.04 -7.43 -9.95
C GLU A 53 -8.86 -6.73 -8.87
N ASN A 54 -8.90 -5.40 -8.91
CA ASN A 54 -9.78 -4.63 -8.05
C ASN A 54 -11.17 -4.55 -8.71
N ASP A 55 -12.23 -4.63 -7.93
CA ASP A 55 -13.62 -4.38 -8.38
C ASP A 55 -13.89 -2.90 -8.76
N VAL A 56 -12.82 -2.11 -8.91
CA VAL A 56 -12.86 -0.69 -9.27
C VAL A 56 -12.83 -0.56 -10.80
N PRO A 57 -13.77 0.17 -11.43
CA PRO A 57 -13.73 0.42 -12.86
C PRO A 57 -12.44 1.17 -13.25
N ILE A 58 -11.49 0.46 -13.87
CA ILE A 58 -10.20 1.02 -14.31
C ILE A 58 -10.39 2.30 -15.14
N ILE A 59 -11.44 2.34 -15.96
CA ILE A 59 -11.74 3.47 -16.85
C ILE A 59 -12.06 4.75 -16.06
N GLU A 60 -12.67 4.64 -14.87
CA GLU A 60 -13.14 5.80 -14.10
C GLU A 60 -12.07 6.33 -13.13
N LYS A 61 -11.19 5.46 -12.63
CA LYS A 61 -10.22 5.81 -11.57
C LYS A 61 -8.75 5.82 -12.02
N LYS A 62 -8.47 5.57 -13.30
CA LYS A 62 -7.14 5.79 -13.88
C LYS A 62 -6.79 7.28 -13.85
N HIS A 63 -5.54 7.60 -13.48
CA HIS A 63 -5.09 8.97 -13.36
C HIS A 63 -3.76 9.20 -14.09
N ASP A 64 -3.55 10.43 -14.58
CA ASP A 64 -2.33 10.87 -15.29
C ASP A 64 -1.19 11.27 -14.32
N ALA A 65 -1.48 11.25 -13.02
CA ALA A 65 -0.49 11.37 -11.94
C ALA A 65 -0.04 9.97 -11.49
N ASP A 66 1.18 9.89 -10.99
CA ASP A 66 1.74 8.65 -10.46
C ASP A 66 1.40 8.57 -8.96
N VAL A 67 0.42 7.73 -8.63
CA VAL A 67 -0.04 7.55 -7.25
C VAL A 67 0.25 6.13 -6.83
N ILE A 68 0.93 5.99 -5.70
CA ILE A 68 1.36 4.72 -5.13
C ILE A 68 0.89 4.67 -3.68
N GLN A 69 0.21 3.59 -3.33
CA GLN A 69 -0.26 3.30 -1.98
C GLN A 69 0.45 2.06 -1.44
N PHE A 70 1.01 2.14 -0.24
CA PHE A 70 1.38 0.97 0.55
C PHE A 70 0.38 0.79 1.69
N SER A 71 -0.18 -0.40 1.81
CA SER A 71 -1.13 -0.72 2.88
C SER A 71 -1.07 -2.19 3.28
N GLY A 72 -1.47 -2.50 4.51
CA GLY A 72 -1.61 -3.88 4.96
C GLY A 72 -3.05 -4.38 4.76
N CYS A 73 -3.24 -5.45 3.99
CA CYS A 73 -4.52 -6.15 3.93
C CYS A 73 -4.65 -7.19 5.04
N ARG A 74 -5.88 -7.39 5.52
CA ARG A 74 -6.20 -8.48 6.43
C ARG A 74 -6.85 -9.61 5.66
N ASP A 75 -6.26 -10.79 5.76
CA ASP A 75 -7.03 -12.02 5.61
C ASP A 75 -7.87 -12.23 6.88
N ASN A 76 -8.96 -12.97 6.74
CA ASN A 76 -10.13 -13.12 7.62
C ASN A 76 -9.93 -13.51 9.12
N GLN A 77 -8.85 -13.14 9.83
CA GLN A 77 -8.73 -13.40 11.27
C GLN A 77 -8.04 -12.28 12.09
N THR A 78 -8.89 -11.59 12.86
CA THR A 78 -8.66 -10.95 14.16
C THR A 78 -7.66 -9.79 14.25
N SER A 79 -8.19 -8.65 14.68
CA SER A 79 -7.55 -7.38 15.03
C SER A 79 -6.63 -7.43 16.24
N ALA A 80 -5.56 -8.22 16.18
CA ALA A 80 -4.47 -8.06 17.13
C ALA A 80 -3.57 -6.94 16.61
N ASP A 81 -3.65 -5.77 17.25
CA ASP A 81 -2.74 -4.64 17.01
C ASP A 81 -1.31 -5.15 16.85
N ALA A 82 -0.61 -4.68 15.81
CA ALA A 82 0.80 -4.98 15.65
C ALA A 82 1.56 -4.49 16.89
N LYS A 83 2.01 -5.42 17.72
CA LYS A 83 2.73 -5.15 18.96
C LYS A 83 4.21 -5.40 18.73
N ILE A 84 4.95 -4.33 18.52
CA ILE A 84 6.41 -4.38 18.56
C ILE A 84 6.81 -4.03 19.98
N ASN A 85 7.52 -4.91 20.67
CA ASN A 85 7.89 -4.72 22.08
C ASN A 85 6.69 -4.38 23.00
N ASN A 86 5.54 -5.05 22.79
CA ASN A 86 4.26 -4.79 23.49
C ASN A 86 3.61 -3.42 23.24
N GLN A 87 4.13 -2.59 22.34
CA GLN A 87 3.54 -1.30 21.98
C GLN A 87 2.81 -1.38 20.64
N ALA A 88 1.57 -0.88 20.61
CA ALA A 88 0.82 -0.74 19.37
C ALA A 88 1.59 0.17 18.41
N THR A 89 2.00 -0.36 17.26
CA THR A 89 2.78 0.34 16.24
C THR A 89 2.16 0.10 14.87
N GLY A 90 2.23 1.09 13.99
CA GLY A 90 1.86 0.91 12.58
C GLY A 90 2.75 -0.13 11.92
N ALA A 91 2.19 -1.29 11.57
CA ALA A 91 2.97 -2.39 11.01
C ALA A 91 3.59 -2.04 9.66
N MET A 92 2.84 -1.34 8.81
CA MET A 92 3.27 -0.99 7.46
C MET A 92 4.35 0.09 7.52
N SER A 93 4.11 1.19 8.24
CA SER A 93 5.13 2.25 8.37
C SER A 93 6.41 1.73 9.03
N TYR A 94 6.30 0.93 10.09
CA TYR A 94 7.46 0.30 10.72
C TYR A 94 8.24 -0.56 9.73
N ALA A 95 7.54 -1.44 9.00
CA ALA A 95 8.19 -2.34 8.05
C ALA A 95 8.86 -1.57 6.91
N PHE A 96 8.16 -0.58 6.37
CA PHE A 96 8.64 0.30 5.31
C PHE A 96 9.92 1.04 5.70
N ILE A 97 9.92 1.67 6.88
CA ILE A 97 11.10 2.38 7.41
C ILE A 97 12.25 1.40 7.67
N THR A 98 11.96 0.24 8.26
CA THR A 98 12.99 -0.77 8.58
C THR A 98 13.68 -1.25 7.31
N VAL A 99 12.90 -1.64 6.30
CA VAL A 99 13.40 -2.15 5.02
C VAL A 99 14.24 -1.10 4.28
N LEU A 100 13.76 0.13 4.16
CA LEU A 100 14.49 1.18 3.44
C LEU A 100 15.74 1.67 4.18
N ASN A 101 15.78 1.59 5.52
CA ASN A 101 17.00 1.88 6.28
C ASN A 101 18.07 0.79 6.10
N GLU A 102 17.66 -0.46 5.90
CA GLU A 102 18.58 -1.59 5.66
C GLU A 102 19.10 -1.61 4.21
N ASN A 103 18.20 -1.38 3.25
CA ASN A 103 18.57 -1.22 1.84
C ASN A 103 17.71 -0.14 1.17
N PRO A 104 18.27 1.05 0.88
CA PRO A 104 17.53 2.11 0.21
C PRO A 104 17.37 1.89 -1.30
N ASN A 105 18.18 1.02 -1.92
CA ASN A 105 18.18 0.79 -3.37
C ASN A 105 17.49 -0.55 -3.67
N LEU A 106 16.17 -0.51 -3.78
CA LEU A 106 15.31 -1.67 -4.01
C LEU A 106 14.43 -1.42 -5.23
N THR A 107 14.15 -2.47 -6.01
CA THR A 107 13.01 -2.41 -6.94
C THR A 107 11.69 -2.44 -6.18
N TYR A 108 10.58 -2.02 -6.82
CA TYR A 108 9.25 -2.15 -6.22
C TYR A 108 8.93 -3.61 -5.82
N SER A 109 9.32 -4.58 -6.65
CA SER A 109 9.18 -6.00 -6.35
C SER A 109 10.01 -6.42 -5.14
N GLN A 110 11.27 -6.00 -5.07
CA GLN A 110 12.14 -6.32 -3.94
C GLN A 110 11.64 -5.68 -2.65
N LEU A 111 11.19 -4.43 -2.69
CA LEU A 111 10.59 -3.74 -1.56
C LEU A 111 9.36 -4.51 -1.05
N LEU A 112 8.42 -4.85 -1.92
CA LEU A 112 7.21 -5.58 -1.53
C LEU A 112 7.53 -6.97 -0.94
N THR A 113 8.49 -7.70 -1.53
CA THR A 113 8.97 -8.98 -1.00
C THR A 113 9.67 -8.84 0.35
N GLN A 114 10.44 -7.77 0.57
CA GLN A 114 11.11 -7.54 1.87
C GLN A 114 10.10 -7.16 2.96
N LEU A 115 9.07 -6.37 2.62
CA LEU A 115 7.95 -6.10 3.52
C LEU A 115 7.25 -7.41 3.94
N ASP A 116 7.01 -8.32 2.99
CA ASP A 116 6.35 -9.60 3.26
C ASP A 116 7.19 -10.51 4.18
N LYS A 117 8.50 -10.58 3.95
CA LYS A 117 9.43 -11.32 4.83
C LYS A 117 9.47 -10.75 6.25
N LEU A 118 9.37 -9.43 6.41
CA LEU A 118 9.37 -8.81 7.73
C LEU A 118 8.02 -9.00 8.44
N ARG A 119 6.92 -9.03 7.67
CA ARG A 119 5.60 -9.44 8.15
C ARG A 119 5.66 -10.84 8.74
N GLU A 120 6.10 -11.86 8.01
CA GLU A 120 6.08 -13.26 8.51
C GLU A 120 6.70 -13.44 9.90
N LYS A 121 7.67 -12.59 10.26
CA LYS A 121 8.32 -12.60 11.57
C LYS A 121 7.55 -11.85 12.66
N ASN A 122 6.80 -10.80 12.32
CA ASN A 122 6.36 -9.79 13.28
C ASN A 122 4.87 -9.41 13.18
N PHE A 123 4.24 -9.57 12.02
CA PHE A 123 2.91 -9.04 11.69
C PHE A 123 2.08 -10.05 10.89
N LYS A 124 0.76 -9.90 10.91
CA LYS A 124 -0.14 -10.75 10.09
C LYS A 124 -0.62 -10.06 8.81
N GLN A 125 -0.51 -8.74 8.72
CA GLN A 125 -1.03 -7.95 7.60
C GLN A 125 -0.21 -8.18 6.34
N ILE A 126 -0.84 -8.61 5.25
CA ILE A 126 -0.16 -8.85 3.98
C ILE A 126 0.11 -7.49 3.30
N PRO A 127 1.37 -7.18 2.95
CA PRO A 127 1.67 -5.94 2.28
C PRO A 127 1.07 -5.92 0.88
N GLN A 128 0.44 -4.81 0.56
CA GLN A 128 -0.09 -4.51 -0.76
C GLN A 128 0.46 -3.18 -1.24
N LEU A 129 0.71 -3.11 -2.54
CA LEU A 129 1.04 -1.90 -3.28
C LEU A 129 -0.09 -1.64 -4.29
N SER A 130 -0.76 -0.50 -4.21
CA SER A 130 -1.81 -0.11 -5.18
C SER A 130 -1.42 1.14 -5.95
N THR A 131 -1.80 1.23 -7.22
CA THR A 131 -1.29 2.26 -8.16
C THR A 131 -2.34 2.82 -9.10
N SER A 132 -2.19 4.08 -9.52
CA SER A 132 -3.08 4.77 -10.48
C SER A 132 -2.95 4.26 -11.93
N HIS A 133 -1.87 3.56 -12.25
CA HIS A 133 -1.57 2.99 -13.56
C HIS A 133 -0.72 1.72 -13.41
N PRO A 134 -0.67 0.84 -14.44
CA PRO A 134 0.21 -0.32 -14.39
C PRO A 134 1.67 0.11 -14.17
N MET A 135 2.38 -0.58 -13.28
CA MET A 135 3.78 -0.32 -13.00
C MET A 135 4.66 -1.49 -13.42
N ASN A 136 5.88 -1.17 -13.85
CA ASN A 136 6.95 -2.14 -14.00
C ASN A 136 7.59 -2.38 -12.63
N MET A 137 7.25 -3.49 -11.97
CA MET A 137 7.73 -3.78 -10.62
C MET A 137 9.25 -4.02 -10.52
N ASN A 138 9.97 -4.11 -11.64
CA ASN A 138 11.43 -4.23 -11.68
C ASN A 138 12.16 -2.87 -11.71
N GLU A 139 11.42 -1.76 -11.75
CA GLU A 139 12.01 -0.42 -11.60
C GLU A 139 12.40 -0.15 -10.15
N GLU A 140 13.41 0.70 -9.97
CA GLU A 140 13.86 1.15 -8.65
C GLU A 140 12.78 1.99 -7.97
N PHE A 141 12.54 1.71 -6.69
CA PHE A 141 11.67 2.50 -5.85
C PHE A 141 12.34 3.83 -5.55
N ILE A 142 11.63 4.93 -5.85
CA ILE A 142 12.08 6.29 -5.56
C ILE A 142 10.99 7.09 -4.83
N MET A 143 11.42 7.94 -3.90
CA MET A 143 10.58 8.94 -3.21
C MET A 143 11.09 10.34 -3.47
#